data_AF-A0A090Q0R1-F1
#
_entry.id   AF-A0A090Q0R1-F1
#
_cell.length_a   1.000
_cell.length_b   1.000
_cell.length_c   1.000
_cell.angle_alpha   90.00
_cell.angle_beta   90.00
_cell.angle_gamma   90.00
#
_symmetry.space_group_name_H-M   'P 1'
#
loop_
_entity.id
_entity.type
_entity.pdbx_description
1 polymer ?
#
loop_
_entity_poly.entity_id
_entity_poly.type
_entity_poly.pdbx_seq_one_letter_code
_entity_poly.pdbx_strand_id
1 'polypeptide(L)'
;MYTDKKKNIAILLGSLVLFLGALFLVRDQKSTVGDVLWMKAMIPHHSIAILTSERADIKDPEVKKLAEEIIQAQRKEIAEMKKMIERLESK
;
A
#
# COMPACT_ATOMS: atom_id res chain seq x y z
N MET A 1 -12.85 -32.58 5.67
CA MET A 1 -12.50 -32.56 7.10
C MET A 1 -11.85 -33.91 7.43
N TYR A 2 -10.73 -33.93 8.17
CA TYR A 2 -10.03 -35.19 8.46
C TYR A 2 -10.90 -36.09 9.34
N THR A 3 -10.74 -37.42 9.22
CA THR A 3 -11.43 -38.37 10.10
C THR A 3 -11.00 -38.21 11.56
N ASP A 4 -9.74 -37.81 11.77
CA ASP A 4 -9.19 -37.51 13.09
C ASP A 4 -9.65 -36.12 13.59
N LYS A 5 -10.50 -36.12 14.61
CA LYS A 5 -11.03 -34.90 15.24
C LYS A 5 -9.94 -34.01 15.84
N LYS A 6 -8.83 -34.58 16.35
CA LYS A 6 -7.73 -33.79 16.93
C LYS A 6 -7.02 -32.96 15.88
N LYS A 7 -6.81 -33.52 14.67
CA LYS A 7 -6.22 -32.79 13.54
C LYS A 7 -7.10 -31.62 13.10
N ASN A 8 -8.41 -31.80 13.04
CA ASN A 8 -9.33 -30.73 12.69
C ASN A 8 -9.30 -29.59 13.73
N ILE A 9 -9.31 -29.93 15.02
CA ILE A 9 -9.22 -28.94 16.11
C ILE A 9 -7.89 -28.18 16.03
N ALA A 10 -6.78 -28.88 15.81
CA ALA A 10 -5.47 -28.24 15.66
C ALA A 10 -5.44 -27.26 14.48
N ILE A 11 -6.02 -27.63 13.34
CA ILE A 11 -6.14 -26.73 12.18
C ILE A 11 -7.00 -25.51 12.51
N LEU A 12 -8.16 -25.70 13.16
CA LEU A 12 -9.04 -24.58 13.49
C LEU A 12 -8.38 -23.60 14.46
N LEU A 13 -7.74 -24.10 15.51
CA LEU A 13 -7.03 -23.26 16.47
C LEU A 13 -5.83 -22.56 15.82
N GLY A 14 -5.05 -23.28 15.01
CA GLY A 14 -3.95 -22.70 14.24
C GLY A 14 -4.42 -21.58 13.31
N SER A 15 -5.51 -21.81 12.57
CA SER A 15 -6.12 -20.81 11.69
C SER A 15 -6.65 -19.61 12.48
N LEU A 16 -7.25 -19.81 13.65
CA LEU A 16 -7.74 -18.72 14.49
C LEU A 16 -6.58 -17.86 15.01
N VAL A 17 -5.50 -18.48 15.49
CA VAL A 17 -4.30 -17.76 15.94
C VAL A 17 -3.66 -17.01 14.79
N LEU A 18 -3.50 -17.64 13.63
CA LEU A 18 -2.97 -16.99 12.42
C LEU A 18 -3.84 -15.79 12.01
N PHE A 19 -5.16 -15.96 12.01
CA PHE A 19 -6.11 -14.92 11.66
C PHE A 19 -6.03 -13.73 12.61
N LEU A 20 -6.09 -13.96 13.92
CA LEU A 20 -6.03 -12.90 14.92
C LEU A 20 -4.67 -12.20 14.91
N GLY A 21 -3.58 -12.94 14.74
CA GLY A 21 -2.24 -12.38 14.61
C GLY A 21 -2.10 -11.49 13.37
N ALA A 22 -2.53 -11.97 12.20
CA ALA A 22 -2.53 -11.18 10.97
C ALA A 22 -3.43 -9.94 11.08
N LEU A 23 -4.63 -10.09 11.67
CA LEU A 23 -5.55 -8.99 11.89
C LEU A 23 -4.96 -7.93 12.84
N PHE A 24 -4.28 -8.36 13.90
CA PHE A 24 -3.60 -7.44 14.82
C PHE A 24 -2.50 -6.67 14.09
N LEU A 25 -1.61 -7.36 13.37
CA LEU A 25 -0.48 -6.73 12.67
C LEU A 25 -0.93 -5.74 11.59
N VAL A 26 -1.97 -6.07 10.81
CA VAL A 26 -2.49 -5.15 9.79
C VAL A 26 -3.20 -3.94 10.42
N ARG A 27 -3.67 -4.05 11.66
CA ARG A 27 -4.28 -2.93 12.39
C ARG A 27 -3.24 -2.07 13.10
N ASP A 28 -2.12 -2.64 13.52
CA ASP A 28 -1.03 -1.95 14.21
C ASP A 28 0.04 -1.37 13.26
N GLN A 29 -0.40 -0.77 12.16
CA GLN A 29 0.52 -0.10 11.22
C GLN A 29 1.25 1.08 11.87
N LYS A 30 0.62 1.74 12.86
CA LYS A 30 1.23 2.89 13.58
C LYS A 30 2.57 2.53 14.23
N SER A 31 2.68 1.33 14.80
CA SER A 31 3.87 0.92 15.55
C SER A 31 4.98 0.37 14.65
N THR A 32 4.66 0.00 13.41
CA THR A 32 5.57 -0.71 12.50
C THR A 32 5.92 0.08 11.23
N VAL A 33 5.12 1.09 10.86
CA VAL A 33 5.31 1.89 9.65
C VAL A 33 5.69 3.33 10.02
N GLY A 34 6.99 3.62 9.98
CA GLY A 34 7.53 4.97 10.13
C GLY A 34 7.67 5.73 8.80
N ASP A 35 8.08 7.00 8.88
CA ASP A 35 8.13 7.96 7.76
C ASP A 35 8.78 7.39 6.49
N VAL A 36 9.98 6.82 6.61
CA VAL A 36 10.74 6.30 5.46
C VAL A 36 10.02 5.11 4.81
N LEU A 37 9.50 4.17 5.61
CA LEU A 37 8.79 3.01 5.08
C LEU A 37 7.48 3.43 4.40
N TRP A 38 6.77 4.39 5.00
CA TRP A 38 5.57 4.96 4.41
C TRP A 38 5.87 5.61 3.04
N MET A 39 6.89 6.47 2.95
CA MET A 39 7.26 7.13 1.69
C MET A 39 7.73 6.13 0.63
N LYS A 40 8.53 5.11 1.01
CA LYS A 40 8.96 4.05 0.09
C LYS A 40 7.79 3.25 -0.47
N ALA A 41 6.71 3.06 0.31
CA ALA A 41 5.49 2.41 -0.15
C ALA A 41 4.59 3.33 -0.99
N MET A 42 4.57 4.63 -0.72
CA MET A 42 3.76 5.60 -1.46
C MET A 42 4.32 5.94 -2.84
N ILE A 43 5.64 5.95 -3.04
CA ILE A 43 6.24 6.17 -4.36
C ILE A 43 5.68 5.20 -5.45
N PRO A 44 5.66 3.86 -5.26
CA PRO A 44 5.08 2.95 -6.24
C PRO A 44 3.55 3.06 -6.31
N HIS A 45 2.84 3.32 -5.20
CA HIS A 45 1.40 3.58 -5.22
C HIS A 45 1.04 4.76 -6.15
N HIS A 46 1.74 5.89 -5.98
CA HIS A 46 1.61 7.08 -6.82
C HIS A 46 1.98 6.79 -8.28
N SER A 47 3.02 5.99 -8.50
CA SER A 47 3.46 5.60 -9.84
C SER A 47 2.40 4.78 -10.59
N ILE A 48 1.64 3.92 -9.89
CA ILE A 48 0.52 3.19 -10.49
C ILE A 48 -0.61 4.15 -10.89
N ALA A 49 -0.91 5.16 -10.08
CA ALA A 49 -1.90 6.17 -10.42
C ALA A 49 -1.51 6.94 -11.68
N ILE A 50 -0.26 7.39 -11.77
CA ILE A 50 0.30 8.04 -12.98
C ILE A 50 0.15 7.11 -14.20
N LEU A 51 0.61 5.86 -14.08
CA LEU A 51 0.58 4.89 -15.17
C LEU A 51 -0.84 4.60 -15.67
N THR A 52 -1.79 4.53 -14.74
CA THR A 52 -3.20 4.27 -15.03
C THR A 52 -3.81 5.45 -15.76
N SER A 53 -3.56 6.67 -15.27
CA SER A 53 -4.03 7.91 -15.89
C SER A 53 -3.44 8.10 -17.30
N GLU A 54 -2.15 7.79 -17.51
CA GLU A 54 -1.47 7.91 -18.81
C GLU A 54 -1.98 6.91 -19.86
N ARG A 55 -2.47 5.74 -19.43
CA ARG A 55 -2.90 4.64 -20.32
C ARG A 55 -4.41 4.55 -20.51
N ALA A 56 -5.19 5.23 -19.67
CA ALA A 56 -6.64 5.18 -19.73
C ALA A 56 -7.16 5.88 -21.00
N ASP A 57 -8.12 5.25 -21.69
CA ASP A 57 -8.75 5.84 -22.86
C ASP A 57 -9.89 6.81 -22.48
N ILE A 58 -9.53 7.90 -21.80
CA ILE A 58 -10.48 8.89 -21.28
C ILE A 58 -10.95 9.81 -22.39
N LYS A 59 -12.27 9.86 -22.63
CA LYS A 59 -12.89 10.70 -23.68
C LYS A 59 -13.48 12.00 -23.14
N ASP A 60 -14.05 11.94 -21.94
CA ASP A 60 -14.68 13.10 -21.31
C ASP A 60 -13.63 14.18 -20.98
N PRO A 61 -13.84 15.46 -21.38
CA PRO A 61 -12.87 16.53 -21.15
C PRO A 61 -12.60 16.83 -19.67
N GLU A 62 -13.62 16.75 -18.82
CA GLU A 62 -13.50 17.01 -17.39
C GLU A 62 -12.66 15.92 -16.72
N VAL A 63 -12.94 14.66 -17.06
CA VAL A 63 -12.18 13.52 -16.55
C VAL A 63 -10.74 13.54 -17.06
N LYS A 64 -10.49 13.98 -18.30
CA LYS A 64 -9.13 14.15 -18.84
C LYS A 64 -8.32 15.17 -18.06
N LYS A 65 -8.95 16.31 -17.75
CA LYS A 65 -8.34 17.36 -16.94
C LYS A 65 -7.97 16.84 -15.56
N LEU A 66 -8.89 16.11 -14.91
CA LEU A 66 -8.62 15.48 -13.62
C LEU A 66 -7.44 14.50 -13.69
N ALA A 67 -7.37 13.67 -14.73
CA ALA A 67 -6.27 12.71 -14.90
C ALA A 67 -4.90 13.41 -15.03
N GLU A 68 -4.83 14.50 -15.78
CA GLU A 68 -3.62 15.32 -15.91
C GLU A 68 -3.23 15.97 -14.57
N GLU A 69 -4.20 16.53 -13.84
CA GLU A 69 -3.97 17.11 -12.52
C GLU A 69 -3.43 16.08 -11.52
N ILE A 70 -3.99 14.86 -11.53
CA ILE A 70 -3.47 13.73 -10.74
C ILE A 70 -2.03 13.43 -11.14
N ILE A 71 -1.71 13.31 -12.44
CA ILE A 71 -0.34 13.00 -12.88
C ILE A 71 0.65 14.05 -12.35
N GLN A 72 0.34 15.34 -12.49
CA GLN A 72 1.22 16.42 -12.05
C GLN A 72 1.43 16.43 -10.53
N ALA A 73 0.34 16.27 -9.75
CA ALA A 73 0.41 16.20 -8.30
C ALA A 73 1.26 15.00 -7.83
N GLN A 74 0.97 13.81 -8.35
CA GLN A 74 1.64 12.57 -7.97
C GLN A 74 3.15 12.61 -8.29
N ARG A 75 3.54 13.21 -9.44
CA ARG A 75 4.96 13.39 -9.81
C ARG A 75 5.69 14.32 -8.84
N LYS A 76 5.05 15.42 -8.45
CA LYS A 76 5.60 16.36 -7.46
C LYS A 76 5.79 15.68 -6.10
N GLU A 77 4.77 14.96 -5.63
CA GLU A 77 4.81 14.24 -4.35
C GLU A 77 5.90 13.14 -4.34
N ILE A 78 6.09 12.41 -5.45
CA ILE A 78 7.20 11.46 -5.58
C ILE A 78 8.56 12.14 -5.42
N ALA A 79 8.76 13.32 -6.03
CA ALA A 79 10.01 14.06 -5.91
C ALA A 79 10.25 14.54 -4.47
N GLU A 80 9.21 15.03 -3.80
CA GLU A 80 9.25 15.43 -2.39
C GLU A 80 9.61 14.25 -1.48
N MET A 81 8.93 13.10 -1.64
CA MET A 81 9.21 11.88 -0.87
C MET A 81 10.64 11.40 -1.06
N LYS A 82 11.16 11.37 -2.30
CA LYS A 82 12.56 10.98 -2.57
C LYS A 82 13.55 11.88 -1.83
N LYS A 83 13.35 13.19 -1.87
CA LYS A 83 14.19 14.17 -1.16
C LYS A 83 14.12 13.99 0.36
N MET A 84 12.93 13.70 0.90
CA MET A 84 12.75 13.45 2.33
C MET A 84 13.40 12.14 2.79
N ILE A 85 13.31 11.07 1.99
CA ILE A 85 13.99 9.79 2.25
C ILE A 85 15.50 10.02 2.31
N GLU A 86 16.09 10.67 1.31
CA GLU A 86 17.52 10.97 1.27
C GLU A 86 17.98 11.76 2.51
N ARG A 87 17.23 12.80 2.90
CA ARG A 87 17.50 13.60 4.10
C ARG A 87 17.40 12.79 5.41
N LEU A 88 16.52 11.80 5.48
CA LEU A 88 16.31 10.99 6.69
C LEU A 88 17.30 9.83 6.79
N GLU A 89 17.74 9.27 5.67
CA GLU A 89 18.73 8.17 5.62
C GLU A 89 20.18 8.64 5.67
N SER A 90 20.45 9.92 5.37
CA SER A 90 21.79 10.54 5.49
C SER A 90 22.12 11.08 6.88
N LYS A 91 21.22 10.92 7.85
CA LYS A 91 21.47 11.22 9.27
C LYS A 91 22.05 10.02 9.99
#